data_AF-A0A9D5A8A3-F1
#
_entry.id   AF-A0A9D5A8A3-F1
#
_cell.length_a   1.000
_cell.length_b   1.000
_cell.length_c   1.000
_cell.angle_alpha   90.00
_cell.angle_beta   90.00
_cell.angle_gamma   90.00
#
_symmetry.space_group_name_H-M   'P 1'
#
loop_
_entity.id
_entity.type
_entity.pdbx_description
1 polymer ?
#
loop_
_entity_poly.entity_id
_entity_poly.type
_entity_poly.pdbx_seq_one_letter_code
_entity_poly.pdbx_strand_id
1 'polypeptide(L)'
;IPWNEVQCVLWSPCFDSYGEDLDGKKKVLQNFFEYLAIRILADDLKEMKVIITMNNIRFSQLQVEKLGRDCFFILKESFAFDEISFGILHDCVNNRRPMVVSRSISYVFSLQPPTDNLFSDYASTLEKLLHKIQIK
;
A
#
# COMPACT_ATOMS: atom_id res chain seq x y z
N ILE A 1 5.49 5.86 16.59
CA ILE A 1 5.23 4.43 16.34
C ILE A 1 6.56 3.71 16.48
N PRO A 2 6.71 2.72 17.38
CA PRO A 2 7.90 1.89 17.48
C PRO A 2 7.95 0.94 16.27
N TRP A 3 8.48 1.41 15.14
CA TRP A 3 8.39 0.71 13.85
C TRP A 3 9.07 -0.66 13.86
N ASN A 4 10.11 -0.84 14.67
CA ASN A 4 10.79 -2.11 14.90
C ASN A 4 9.89 -3.21 15.50
N GLU A 5 8.76 -2.85 16.12
CA GLU A 5 7.78 -3.80 16.67
C GLU A 5 6.61 -4.05 15.71
N VAL A 6 6.51 -3.28 14.61
CA VAL A 6 5.40 -3.37 13.66
C VAL A 6 5.62 -4.54 12.70
N GLN A 7 4.74 -5.53 12.76
CA GLN A 7 4.77 -6.70 11.87
C GLN A 7 3.90 -6.53 10.62
N CYS A 8 2.88 -5.67 10.69
CA CYS A 8 1.90 -5.52 9.63
C CYS A 8 1.30 -4.11 9.63
N VAL A 9 1.12 -3.54 8.44
CA VAL A 9 0.23 -2.40 8.22
C VAL A 9 -1.03 -2.89 7.52
N LEU A 10 -2.17 -2.62 8.13
CA LEU A 10 -3.49 -2.80 7.53
C LEU A 10 -4.02 -1.42 7.13
N TRP A 11 -4.40 -1.28 5.87
CA TRP A 11 -5.00 -0.04 5.39
C TRP A 11 -6.22 -0.27 4.52
N SER A 12 -7.29 0.43 4.84
CA SER A 12 -8.56 0.42 4.15
C SER A 12 -8.83 1.87 3.68
N PRO A 13 -8.39 2.26 2.47
CA PRO A 13 -8.49 3.65 2.03
C PRO A 13 -9.94 4.12 1.95
N CYS A 14 -10.21 5.30 2.51
CA CYS A 14 -11.47 6.02 2.32
C CYS A 14 -11.25 7.08 1.24
N PHE A 15 -11.99 6.98 0.13
CA PHE A 15 -11.84 7.88 -1.01
C PHE A 15 -13.01 8.87 -1.17
N ASP A 16 -13.86 9.01 -0.14
CA ASP A 16 -15.08 9.82 -0.20
C ASP A 16 -14.79 11.28 -0.53
N SER A 17 -13.70 11.83 0.03
CA SER A 17 -13.26 13.21 -0.22
C SER A 17 -12.79 13.48 -1.65
N TYR A 18 -12.54 12.43 -2.45
CA TYR A 18 -12.01 12.55 -3.81
C TYR A 18 -13.09 12.40 -4.89
N GLY A 19 -14.33 12.04 -4.55
CA GLY A 19 -15.42 11.93 -5.53
C GLY A 19 -15.08 11.02 -6.72
N GLU A 20 -15.14 11.55 -7.95
CA GLU A 20 -14.74 10.83 -9.18
C GLU A 20 -13.27 11.05 -9.60
N ASP A 21 -12.50 11.86 -8.87
CA ASP A 21 -11.10 12.16 -9.18
C ASP A 21 -10.22 10.91 -8.97
N LEU A 22 -9.98 10.17 -10.05
CA LEU A 22 -9.13 8.99 -10.03
C LEU A 22 -7.66 9.35 -9.84
N ASP A 23 -7.20 10.50 -10.33
CA ASP A 23 -5.80 10.91 -10.24
C ASP A 23 -5.43 11.28 -8.81
N GLY A 24 -6.30 12.02 -8.11
CA GLY A 24 -6.16 12.29 -6.68
C GLY A 24 -6.09 11.01 -5.86
N LYS A 25 -7.03 10.07 -6.07
CA LYS A 25 -7.03 8.76 -5.39
C LYS A 25 -5.75 7.95 -5.67
N LYS A 26 -5.32 7.95 -6.93
CA LYS A 26 -4.07 7.29 -7.35
C LYS A 26 -2.86 7.89 -6.65
N LYS A 27 -2.82 9.22 -6.52
CA LYS A 27 -1.72 9.92 -5.84
C LYS A 27 -1.65 9.60 -4.35
N VAL A 28 -2.78 9.41 -3.67
CA VAL A 28 -2.80 8.95 -2.27
C VAL A 28 -2.15 7.57 -2.14
N LEU A 29 -2.54 6.61 -2.98
CA LEU A 29 -1.96 5.26 -2.98
C LEU A 29 -0.48 5.27 -3.30
N GLN A 30 -0.07 6.07 -4.28
CA GLN A 30 1.34 6.22 -4.62
C GLN A 30 2.13 6.78 -3.44
N ASN A 31 1.68 7.88 -2.83
CA ASN A 31 2.35 8.46 -1.66
C ASN A 31 2.42 7.47 -0.49
N PHE A 32 1.37 6.68 -0.29
CA PHE A 32 1.35 5.61 0.73
C PHE A 32 2.47 4.60 0.49
N PHE A 33 2.59 4.06 -0.72
CA PHE A 33 3.67 3.13 -1.05
C PHE A 33 5.05 3.78 -0.98
N GLU A 34 5.22 5.00 -1.50
CA GLU A 34 6.50 5.72 -1.47
C GLU A 34 7.00 5.93 -0.03
N TYR A 35 6.16 6.46 0.85
CA TYR A 35 6.56 6.71 2.24
C TYR A 35 6.79 5.42 3.02
N LEU A 36 6.02 4.38 2.75
CA LEU A 36 6.20 3.10 3.43
C LEU A 36 7.45 2.37 2.94
N ALA A 37 7.78 2.46 1.65
CA ALA A 37 9.05 1.94 1.13
C ALA A 37 10.24 2.63 1.79
N ILE A 38 10.23 3.96 1.86
CA ILE A 38 11.28 4.72 2.57
C ILE A 38 11.42 4.24 4.01
N ARG A 39 10.30 4.08 4.73
CA ARG A 39 10.30 3.64 6.13
C ARG A 39 10.88 2.22 6.27
N ILE A 40 10.41 1.27 5.49
CA ILE A 40 10.84 -0.13 5.55
C ILE A 40 12.32 -0.27 5.20
N LEU A 41 12.78 0.44 4.16
CA LEU A 41 14.18 0.40 3.73
C LEU A 41 15.13 1.09 4.71
N ALA A 42 14.70 2.17 5.36
CA ALA A 42 15.49 2.90 6.34
C ALA A 42 15.70 2.13 7.65
N ASP A 43 14.65 1.46 8.14
CA ASP A 43 14.65 0.78 9.44
C ASP A 43 14.79 -0.76 9.30
N ASP A 44 15.17 -1.27 8.12
CA ASP A 44 15.32 -2.70 7.77
C ASP A 44 14.14 -3.60 8.14
N LEU A 45 12.91 -3.12 7.90
CA LEU A 45 11.67 -3.81 8.29
C LEU A 45 11.21 -4.85 7.25
N LYS A 46 12.13 -5.66 6.70
CA LYS A 46 11.89 -6.50 5.51
C LYS A 46 10.75 -7.52 5.66
N GLU A 47 10.49 -7.99 6.88
CA GLU A 47 9.43 -8.97 7.18
C GLU A 47 8.04 -8.33 7.32
N MET A 48 7.96 -7.00 7.29
CA MET A 48 6.71 -6.27 7.47
C MET A 48 5.77 -6.48 6.27
N LYS A 49 4.55 -6.95 6.56
CA LYS A 49 3.50 -7.11 5.54
C LYS A 49 2.66 -5.84 5.41
N VAL A 50 2.25 -5.54 4.18
CA VAL A 50 1.35 -4.42 3.89
C VAL A 50 0.08 -4.97 3.28
N ILE A 51 -1.04 -4.83 4.00
CA ILE A 51 -2.35 -5.33 3.57
C ILE A 51 -3.22 -4.14 3.22
N ILE A 52 -3.59 -4.03 1.94
CA ILE A 52 -4.54 -3.03 1.47
C ILE A 52 -5.87 -3.71 1.22
N THR A 53 -6.93 -3.26 1.89
CA THR A 53 -8.28 -3.76 1.67
C THR A 53 -9.09 -2.74 0.88
N MET A 54 -9.52 -3.11 -0.32
CA MET A 54 -10.28 -2.23 -1.20
C MET A 54 -11.17 -3.01 -2.17
N ASN A 55 -12.08 -2.33 -2.85
CA ASN A 55 -12.90 -2.95 -3.88
C ASN A 55 -12.02 -3.40 -5.07
N ASN A 56 -12.25 -4.61 -5.58
CA ASN A 56 -11.47 -5.16 -6.67
C ASN A 56 -11.55 -4.37 -7.99
N ILE A 57 -12.68 -3.74 -8.28
CA ILE A 57 -12.83 -2.88 -9.46
C ILE A 57 -11.99 -1.61 -9.27
N ARG A 58 -12.03 -1.00 -8.08
CA ARG A 58 -11.22 0.17 -7.75
C ARG A 58 -9.73 -0.14 -7.83
N PHE A 59 -9.32 -1.29 -7.28
CA PHE A 59 -7.94 -1.78 -7.36
C PHE A 59 -7.43 -1.83 -8.80
N SER A 60 -8.26 -2.37 -9.71
CA SER A 60 -7.93 -2.44 -11.14
C SER A 60 -7.88 -1.04 -11.79
N GLN A 61 -8.89 -0.20 -11.54
CA GLN A 61 -8.96 1.16 -12.10
C GLN A 61 -7.76 2.02 -11.71
N LEU A 62 -7.32 1.94 -10.45
CA LEU A 62 -6.19 2.72 -9.92
C LEU A 62 -4.83 2.08 -10.23
N GLN A 63 -4.80 0.87 -10.82
CA GLN A 63 -3.59 0.10 -11.12
C GLN A 63 -2.71 -0.09 -9.88
N VAL A 64 -3.32 -0.42 -8.74
CA VAL A 64 -2.64 -0.42 -7.43
C VAL A 64 -1.44 -1.35 -7.38
N GLU A 65 -1.53 -2.52 -8.02
CA GLU A 65 -0.39 -3.43 -8.12
C GLU A 65 0.81 -2.78 -8.83
N LYS A 66 0.57 -2.01 -9.89
CA LYS A 66 1.63 -1.28 -10.59
C LYS A 66 2.25 -0.22 -9.69
N LEU A 67 1.43 0.56 -8.98
CA LEU A 67 1.91 1.57 -8.04
C LEU A 67 2.80 0.96 -6.96
N GLY A 68 2.38 -0.19 -6.41
CA GLY A 68 3.19 -0.95 -5.46
C GLY A 68 4.52 -1.39 -6.07
N ARG A 69 4.50 -1.99 -7.26
CA ARG A 69 5.73 -2.45 -7.95
C ARG A 69 6.70 -1.31 -8.25
N ASP A 70 6.20 -0.15 -8.66
CA ASP A 70 7.01 1.06 -8.90
C ASP A 70 7.72 1.53 -7.60
N CYS A 71 7.23 1.08 -6.44
CA CYS A 71 7.79 1.32 -5.10
C CYS A 71 8.38 0.05 -4.45
N PHE A 72 8.80 -0.95 -5.25
CA PHE A 72 9.42 -2.20 -4.80
C PHE A 72 8.50 -3.17 -4.02
N PHE A 73 7.19 -2.94 -3.99
CA PHE A 73 6.24 -3.88 -3.40
C PHE A 73 5.77 -4.90 -4.42
N ILE A 74 5.76 -6.17 -4.02
CA ILE A 74 5.23 -7.28 -4.80
C ILE A 74 3.94 -7.76 -4.15
N LEU A 75 2.86 -7.86 -4.94
CA LEU A 75 1.64 -8.51 -4.51
C LEU A 75 1.88 -10.02 -4.42
N LYS A 76 1.73 -10.57 -3.22
CA LYS A 76 1.93 -12.00 -2.96
C LYS A 76 0.62 -12.77 -2.96
N GLU A 77 -0.39 -12.20 -2.33
CA GLU A 77 -1.66 -12.88 -2.09
C GLU A 77 -2.82 -11.90 -2.21
N SER A 78 -4.00 -12.44 -2.54
CA SER A 78 -5.25 -11.70 -2.48
C SER A 78 -6.36 -12.64 -2.00
N PHE A 79 -7.20 -12.16 -1.08
CA PHE A 79 -8.31 -12.95 -0.54
C PHE A 79 -9.54 -12.07 -0.32
N ALA A 80 -10.72 -12.68 -0.37
CA ALA A 80 -11.96 -11.98 -0.10
C ALA A 80 -11.97 -11.44 1.33
N PHE A 81 -12.33 -10.17 1.49
CA PHE A 81 -12.47 -9.57 2.80
C PHE A 81 -13.79 -9.98 3.42
N ASP A 82 -13.76 -10.44 4.68
CA ASP A 82 -14.96 -10.85 5.40
C ASP A 82 -15.63 -9.63 6.06
N GLU A 83 -16.57 -9.03 5.34
CA GLU A 83 -17.33 -7.86 5.82
C GLU A 83 -18.23 -8.17 7.02
N ILE A 84 -18.57 -9.44 7.25
CA ILE A 84 -19.42 -9.84 8.38
C ILE A 84 -18.62 -9.73 9.68
N SER A 85 -17.38 -10.21 9.67
CA SER A 85 -16.52 -10.23 10.85
C SER A 85 -15.76 -8.92 11.06
N PHE A 86 -15.36 -8.24 9.97
CA PHE A 86 -14.45 -7.09 10.03
C PHE A 86 -15.09 -5.75 9.65
N GLY A 87 -16.40 -5.73 9.39
CA GLY A 87 -17.17 -4.53 9.07
C GLY A 87 -17.26 -4.23 7.58
N ILE A 88 -18.20 -3.35 7.22
CA ILE A 88 -18.48 -3.01 5.82
C ILE A 88 -17.46 -1.98 5.33
N LEU A 89 -16.85 -2.26 4.17
CA LEU A 89 -15.95 -1.32 3.51
C LEU A 89 -16.75 -0.30 2.67
N HIS A 90 -16.59 0.99 2.97
CA HIS A 90 -17.21 2.07 2.20
C HIS A 90 -16.42 2.41 0.90
N ASP A 91 -16.20 1.42 0.04
CA ASP A 91 -15.63 1.60 -1.31
C ASP A 91 -16.63 1.12 -2.37
N CYS A 92 -17.77 1.80 -2.43
CA CYS A 92 -18.82 1.49 -3.40
C CYS A 92 -18.40 1.95 -4.80
N VAL A 93 -18.28 0.98 -5.72
CA VAL A 93 -18.05 1.26 -7.15
C VAL A 93 -19.32 0.92 -7.93
N ASN A 94 -19.90 1.91 -8.60
CA ASN A 94 -21.01 1.70 -9.51
C ASN A 94 -20.52 0.98 -10.76
N ASN A 95 -20.75 -0.33 -10.84
CA ASN A 95 -20.37 -1.11 -12.01
C ASN A 95 -21.51 -1.13 -13.03
N ARG A 96 -21.28 -0.55 -14.22
CA ARG A 96 -22.21 -0.63 -15.35
C ARG A 96 -22.13 -1.97 -16.09
N ARG A 97 -21.10 -2.79 -15.82
CA ARG A 97 -20.88 -4.08 -16.49
C ARG A 97 -21.32 -5.24 -15.59
N PRO A 98 -22.37 -6.00 -15.95
CA PRO A 98 -22.93 -7.05 -15.10
C PRO A 98 -21.99 -8.26 -14.88
N MET A 99 -20.92 -8.41 -15.67
CA MET A 99 -20.03 -9.58 -15.61
C MET A 99 -18.89 -9.50 -14.59
N VAL A 100 -18.65 -8.35 -13.93
CA VAL A 100 -17.57 -8.22 -12.93
C VAL A 100 -18.19 -8.10 -11.54
N VAL A 101 -17.98 -9.13 -10.71
CA VAL A 101 -18.39 -9.12 -9.31
C VAL A 101 -17.59 -8.03 -8.59
N SER A 102 -18.31 -7.01 -8.12
CA SER A 102 -17.78 -5.97 -7.24
C SER A 102 -17.70 -6.51 -5.82
N ARG A 103 -16.50 -6.65 -5.26
CA ARG A 103 -16.30 -7.16 -3.90
C ARG A 103 -15.06 -6.58 -3.24
N SER A 104 -15.07 -6.50 -1.92
CA SER A 104 -13.92 -6.12 -1.10
C SER A 104 -12.89 -7.26 -1.05
N ILE A 105 -11.64 -6.92 -1.32
CA ILE A 105 -10.50 -7.84 -1.35
C ILE A 105 -9.38 -7.25 -0.51
N SER A 106 -8.74 -8.09 0.28
CA SER A 106 -7.47 -7.78 0.94
C SER A 106 -6.31 -8.25 0.06
N TYR A 107 -5.41 -7.32 -0.24
CA TYR A 107 -4.24 -7.52 -1.08
C TYR A 107 -2.99 -7.45 -0.22
N VAL A 108 -2.20 -8.52 -0.18
CA VAL A 108 -0.99 -8.64 0.65
C VAL A 108 0.24 -8.32 -0.19
N PHE A 109 0.89 -7.23 0.16
CA PHE A 109 2.15 -6.79 -0.43
C PHE A 109 3.32 -7.07 0.52
N SER A 110 4.44 -7.46 -0.08
CA SER A 110 5.74 -7.54 0.58
C SER A 110 6.72 -6.63 -0.16
N LEU A 111 7.53 -5.86 0.58
CA LEU A 111 8.59 -5.09 -0.05
C LEU A 111 9.76 -6.02 -0.43
N GLN A 112 10.24 -5.89 -1.66
CA GLN A 112 11.44 -6.56 -2.14
C GLN A 112 12.54 -5.51 -2.33
N PRO A 113 13.52 -5.41 -1.41
CA PRO A 113 14.53 -4.37 -1.48
C PRO A 113 15.30 -4.39 -2.81
N PRO A 114 15.65 -3.22 -3.36
CA PRO A 114 16.53 -3.18 -4.52
C PRO A 114 17.91 -3.75 -4.15
N THR A 115 18.51 -4.52 -5.05
CA THR A 115 19.80 -5.16 -4.80
C THR A 115 20.92 -4.13 -4.63
N ASP A 116 21.73 -4.27 -3.59
CA ASP A 116 22.85 -3.36 -3.23
C ASP A 116 23.89 -3.18 -4.35
N ASN A 117 23.96 -4.11 -5.30
CA ASN A 117 24.87 -4.01 -6.44
C ASN A 117 24.46 -2.93 -7.45
N LEU A 118 23.19 -2.52 -7.45
CA LEU A 118 22.63 -1.55 -8.40
C LEU A 118 22.49 -0.15 -7.77
N PHE A 119 22.45 -0.06 -6.45
CA PHE A 119 22.27 1.18 -5.72
C PHE A 119 23.35 1.26 -4.64
N SER A 120 24.12 2.35 -4.61
CA SER A 120 25.04 2.71 -3.50
C SER A 120 24.33 2.59 -2.14
N ASP A 121 25.04 2.69 -1.01
CA ASP A 121 24.52 2.56 0.37
C ASP A 121 23.31 3.46 0.69
N TYR A 122 22.16 3.06 0.16
CA TYR A 122 20.92 3.81 0.13
C TYR A 122 20.18 3.64 1.45
N ALA A 123 20.25 2.45 2.04
CA ALA A 123 19.66 2.15 3.34
C ALA A 123 20.21 3.10 4.40
N SER A 124 21.55 3.20 4.53
CA SER A 124 22.17 4.11 5.51
C SER A 124 21.90 5.58 5.20
N THR A 125 21.75 5.94 3.92
CA THR A 125 21.39 7.30 3.53
C THR A 125 19.95 7.65 3.93
N LEU A 126 19.01 6.74 3.67
CA LEU A 126 17.59 6.89 4.03
C LEU A 126 17.43 6.93 5.56
N GLU A 127 18.07 6.03 6.29
CA GLU A 127 18.10 6.00 7.74
C GLU A 127 18.54 7.37 8.31
N LYS A 128 19.70 7.87 7.87
CA LYS A 128 20.22 9.18 8.32
C LYS A 128 19.26 10.33 8.03
N LEU A 129 18.65 10.36 6.84
CA LEU A 129 17.73 11.44 6.46
C LEU A 129 16.45 11.39 7.29
N LEU A 130 15.92 10.19 7.50
CA LEU A 130 14.67 9.98 8.19
C LEU A 130 14.78 10.31 9.69
N HIS A 131 15.86 9.89 10.35
CA HIS A 131 16.10 10.17 11.77
C HIS A 131 16.52 11.62 12.03
N LYS A 132 17.13 12.33 11.06
CA LYS A 132 17.37 13.78 11.16
C LYS A 132 16.09 14.61 11.26
N ILE A 133 15.01 14.17 10.61
CA ILE A 133 13.74 14.89 10.60
C ILE A 133 12.99 14.71 11.93
N GLN A 134 13.20 13.57 12.62
CA GLN A 134 12.53 13.27 13.89
C GLN A 134 13.13 13.98 15.12
N ILE A 135 14.29 14.63 14.98
CA ILE A 135 14.98 15.38 16.05
C ILE A 135 14.58 16.88 16.06
N LYS A 136 13.56 17.28 15.30
CA LYS A 136 13.00 18.64 15.30
C LYS A 136 11.60 18.67 15.91
#